data_AF-A0A6P0JU19-F1
#
_entry.id   AF-A0A6P0JU19-F1
#
_cell.length_a   1.000
_cell.length_b   1.000
_cell.length_c   1.000
_cell.angle_alpha   90.00
_cell.angle_beta   90.00
_cell.angle_gamma   90.00
#
_symmetry.space_group_name_H-M   'P 1'
#
loop_
_entity.id
_entity.type
_entity.pdbx_description
1 polymer ?
#
loop_
_entity_poly.entity_id
_entity_poly.type
_entity_poly.pdbx_seq_one_letter_code
_entity_poly.pdbx_strand_id
1 'polypeptide(L)'
;FDDPTAEPYKLTDFSAAYFATGNVAIARHWLQKAGLFDPQFQQYGWEDLELGVRLKKLGLKLIKCPQAVGYHWHPPFQLQDIPNLIEKEKQRGRMGVLFYQKHPTWEVRMMIQMTLLHRLLWGILSLGGLVNEKTLAPLLQWLINRGNPQLALEIARIFLNWYNVQAVYAAYRHS
;
A
#
# COMPACT_ATOMS: atom_id res chain seq x y z
N PHE A 1 -9.51 14.34 19.59
CA PHE A 1 -8.11 14.75 19.47
C PHE A 1 -8.08 16.21 19.78
N ASP A 2 -7.38 16.57 20.86
CA ASP A 2 -7.41 17.93 21.38
C ASP A 2 -6.45 18.84 20.59
N ASP A 3 -5.42 18.27 19.96
CA ASP A 3 -4.55 18.94 18.98
C ASP A 3 -3.98 17.93 17.96
N PRO A 4 -4.64 17.74 16.80
CA PRO A 4 -4.18 16.80 15.77
C PRO A 4 -2.91 17.26 15.03
N THR A 5 -2.46 18.50 15.25
CA THR A 5 -1.30 19.09 14.55
C THR A 5 -0.02 19.07 15.37
N ALA A 6 -0.09 18.60 16.62
CA ALA A 6 1.05 18.48 17.51
C ALA A 6 1.90 17.22 17.28
N GLU A 7 1.46 16.27 16.44
CA GLU A 7 2.19 15.02 16.21
C GLU A 7 3.53 15.31 15.51
N PRO A 8 4.67 14.90 16.09
CA PRO A 8 5.99 15.15 15.50
C PRO A 8 6.25 14.23 14.31
N TYR A 9 7.04 14.71 13.35
CA TYR A 9 7.50 13.93 12.21
C TYR A 9 8.35 12.72 12.65
N LYS A 10 8.02 11.53 12.14
CA LYS A 10 8.71 10.25 12.39
C LYS A 10 9.46 9.78 11.15
N LEU A 11 10.48 8.95 11.33
CA LEU A 11 11.19 8.32 10.20
C LEU A 11 10.27 7.49 9.30
N THR A 12 9.22 6.91 9.90
CA THR A 12 8.17 6.15 9.20
C THR A 12 7.26 7.00 8.32
N ASP A 13 7.30 8.33 8.46
CA ASP A 13 6.47 9.26 7.67
C ASP A 13 7.10 9.60 6.31
N PHE A 14 8.33 9.11 6.08
CA PHE A 14 8.99 9.29 4.80
C PHE A 14 8.25 8.51 3.69
N SER A 15 7.83 9.24 2.66
CA SER A 15 7.27 8.65 1.44
C SER A 15 8.20 8.87 0.24
N ALA A 16 8.46 7.78 -0.47
CA ALA A 16 9.13 7.80 -1.78
C ALA A 16 8.14 7.84 -2.95
N ALA A 17 6.83 7.94 -2.68
CA ALA A 17 5.81 7.99 -3.73
C ALA A 17 5.98 9.24 -4.59
N TYR A 18 6.01 9.05 -5.91
CA TYR A 18 6.19 10.16 -6.86
C TYR A 18 4.91 11.01 -6.99
N PHE A 19 3.75 10.37 -6.90
CA PHE A 19 2.45 11.04 -6.91
C PHE A 19 1.52 10.28 -5.97
N ALA A 20 1.12 10.91 -4.87
CA ALA A 20 0.17 10.36 -3.90
C ALA A 20 -0.89 11.43 -3.63
N THR A 21 -2.15 11.16 -3.97
CA THR A 21 -3.20 12.18 -4.01
C THR A 21 -3.62 12.70 -2.64
N GLY A 22 -3.25 12.00 -1.57
CA GLY A 22 -3.53 12.43 -0.21
C GLY A 22 -2.96 13.81 0.15
N ASN A 23 -1.90 14.26 -0.52
CA ASN A 23 -1.33 15.60 -0.32
C ASN A 23 -0.42 16.04 -1.48
N VAL A 24 -1.01 16.32 -2.65
CA VAL A 24 -0.27 16.78 -3.85
C VAL A 24 -1.07 17.83 -4.61
N ALA A 25 -0.37 18.79 -5.22
CA ALA A 25 -0.94 19.77 -6.12
C ALA A 25 -0.34 19.63 -7.52
N ILE A 26 -1.18 19.75 -8.55
CA ILE A 26 -0.76 19.71 -9.96
C ILE A 26 -1.60 20.68 -10.79
N ALA A 27 -0.99 21.34 -11.76
CA ALA A 27 -1.72 22.19 -12.70
C ALA A 27 -2.64 21.33 -13.58
N ARG A 28 -3.91 21.74 -13.73
CA ARG A 28 -4.96 21.02 -14.46
C ARG A 28 -4.53 20.53 -15.85
N HIS A 29 -3.82 21.36 -16.61
CA HIS A 29 -3.40 21.02 -17.96
C HIS A 29 -2.47 19.80 -18.01
N TRP A 30 -1.64 19.59 -16.98
CA TRP A 30 -0.79 18.39 -16.90
C TRP A 30 -1.58 17.13 -16.60
N LEU A 31 -2.61 17.22 -15.76
CA LEU A 31 -3.52 16.10 -15.49
C LEU A 31 -4.28 15.70 -16.76
N GLN A 32 -4.78 16.68 -17.51
CA GLN A 32 -5.43 16.46 -18.80
C GLN A 32 -4.47 15.85 -19.83
N LYS A 33 -3.25 16.38 -19.92
CA LYS A 33 -2.21 15.86 -20.82
C LYS A 33 -1.77 14.44 -20.48
N ALA A 34 -1.78 14.07 -19.20
CA ALA A 34 -1.47 12.70 -18.76
C ALA A 34 -2.59 11.71 -19.10
N GLY A 35 -3.84 12.17 -19.29
CA GLY A 35 -5.00 11.33 -19.55
C GLY A 35 -5.88 11.04 -18.34
N LEU A 36 -5.88 11.91 -17.31
CA LEU A 36 -6.66 11.77 -16.07
C LEU A 36 -6.38 10.45 -15.31
N PHE A 37 -7.20 10.10 -14.33
CA PHE A 37 -7.16 8.79 -13.66
C PHE A 37 -7.73 7.72 -14.58
N ASP A 38 -7.13 6.53 -14.54
CA ASP A 38 -7.56 5.41 -15.37
C ASP A 38 -8.73 4.66 -14.70
N PRO A 39 -9.93 4.61 -15.34
CA PRO A 39 -11.12 4.01 -14.75
C PRO A 39 -11.07 2.48 -14.62
N GLN A 40 -10.01 1.83 -15.11
CA GLN A 40 -9.77 0.40 -14.86
C GLN A 40 -9.31 0.12 -13.43
N PHE A 41 -8.78 1.12 -12.71
CA PHE A 41 -8.45 0.99 -11.28
C PHE A 41 -9.71 1.18 -10.41
N GLN A 42 -10.49 0.10 -10.29
CA GLN A 42 -11.80 0.10 -9.60
C GLN A 42 -11.74 -0.47 -8.18
N GLN A 43 -10.57 -0.97 -7.77
CA GLN A 43 -10.35 -1.58 -6.46
C GLN A 43 -9.20 -0.86 -5.76
N TYR A 44 -8.97 -1.21 -4.50
CA TYR A 44 -7.98 -0.54 -3.66
C TYR A 44 -6.56 -0.50 -4.26
N GLY A 45 -6.06 0.71 -4.52
CA GLY A 45 -4.65 1.05 -4.72
C GLY A 45 -4.16 1.16 -6.18
N TRP A 46 -2.98 1.78 -6.30
CA TRP A 46 -2.14 1.98 -7.50
C TRP A 46 -2.57 3.06 -8.49
N GLU A 47 -3.81 3.56 -8.43
CA GLU A 47 -4.34 4.59 -9.33
C GLU A 47 -3.46 5.86 -9.34
N ASP A 48 -3.02 6.29 -8.15
CA ASP A 48 -2.16 7.47 -7.99
C ASP A 48 -0.75 7.24 -8.52
N LEU A 49 -0.19 6.06 -8.22
CA LEU A 49 1.18 5.70 -8.60
C LEU A 49 1.29 5.48 -10.10
N GLU A 50 0.26 4.90 -10.73
CA GLU A 50 0.16 4.75 -12.18
C GLU A 50 0.14 6.12 -12.87
N LEU A 51 -0.73 7.03 -12.41
CA LEU A 51 -0.76 8.40 -12.91
C LEU A 51 0.60 9.10 -12.69
N GLY A 52 1.24 8.87 -11.55
CA GLY A 52 2.59 9.35 -11.26
C GLY A 52 3.64 8.90 -12.27
N VAL A 53 3.59 7.64 -12.72
CA VAL A 53 4.48 7.12 -13.77
C VAL A 53 4.24 7.83 -15.10
N ARG A 54 2.97 8.05 -15.48
CA ARG A 54 2.63 8.82 -16.70
C ARG A 54 3.13 10.26 -16.62
N LEU A 55 2.96 10.93 -15.49
CA LEU A 55 3.45 12.28 -15.25
C LEU A 55 4.99 12.36 -15.30
N LYS A 56 5.69 11.38 -14.72
CA LYS A 56 7.16 11.28 -14.81
C LYS A 56 7.63 11.14 -16.27
N LYS A 57 6.92 10.35 -17.09
CA LYS A 57 7.20 10.21 -18.53
C LYS A 57 6.98 11.50 -19.32
N LEU A 58 6.11 12.39 -18.85
CA LEU A 58 5.93 13.74 -19.40
C LEU A 58 7.03 14.73 -18.97
N GLY A 59 8.01 14.29 -18.20
CA GLY A 59 9.15 15.11 -17.76
C GLY A 59 8.86 16.01 -16.55
N LEU A 60 7.72 15.82 -15.87
CA LEU A 60 7.45 16.54 -14.64
C LEU A 60 8.45 16.13 -13.55
N LYS A 61 8.60 16.99 -12.55
CA LYS A 61 9.41 16.73 -11.36
C LYS A 61 8.56 16.95 -10.13
N LEU A 62 8.68 16.04 -9.15
CA LEU A 62 8.07 16.22 -7.84
C LEU A 62 8.88 17.27 -7.07
N ILE A 63 8.22 18.34 -6.63
CA ILE A 63 8.81 19.36 -5.77
C ILE A 63 8.25 19.18 -4.37
N LYS A 64 9.11 18.90 -3.39
CA LYS A 64 8.71 18.76 -1.99
C LYS A 64 8.42 20.15 -1.40
N CYS A 65 7.31 20.27 -0.68
CA CYS A 65 6.95 21.46 0.09
C CYS A 65 6.84 21.07 1.57
N PRO A 66 7.91 21.19 2.38
CA PRO A 66 7.90 20.79 3.79
C PRO A 66 6.82 21.47 4.63
N GLN A 67 6.34 22.64 4.20
CA GLN A 67 5.29 23.41 4.88
C GLN A 67 3.88 22.90 4.56
N ALA A 68 3.69 22.14 3.47
CA ALA A 68 2.40 21.55 3.11
C ALA A 68 2.20 20.23 3.86
N VAL A 69 2.06 20.29 5.19
CA VAL A 69 1.84 19.11 6.03
C VAL A 69 0.37 18.70 5.98
N GLY A 70 0.12 17.40 5.78
CA GLY A 70 -1.21 16.79 5.86
C GLY A 70 -1.26 15.74 6.96
N TYR A 71 -2.30 15.76 7.78
CA TYR A 71 -2.52 14.80 8.86
C TYR A 71 -3.58 13.79 8.44
N HIS A 72 -3.21 12.51 8.41
CA HIS A 72 -4.13 11.42 8.11
C HIS A 72 -4.46 10.67 9.39
N TRP A 73 -5.73 10.70 9.77
CA TRP A 73 -6.19 10.00 10.96
C TRP A 73 -6.63 8.57 10.64
N HIS A 74 -6.22 7.63 11.48
CA HIS A 74 -6.71 6.25 11.47
C HIS A 74 -7.14 5.82 12.88
N PRO A 75 -8.25 5.06 12.99
CA PRO A 75 -8.59 4.42 14.25
C PRO A 75 -7.52 3.38 14.63
N PRO A 76 -7.32 3.11 15.93
CA PRO A 76 -6.45 2.03 16.37
C PRO A 76 -6.89 0.69 15.77
N PHE A 77 -5.92 -0.13 15.36
CA PHE A 77 -6.16 -1.46 14.80
C PHE A 77 -6.91 -2.36 15.79
N GLN A 78 -7.94 -3.03 15.29
CA GLN A 78 -8.72 -4.03 16.01
C GLN A 78 -8.74 -5.36 15.26
N LEU A 79 -8.91 -6.46 15.99
CA LEU A 79 -8.89 -7.80 15.40
C LEU A 79 -10.00 -7.99 14.33
N GLN A 80 -11.14 -7.33 14.52
CA GLN A 80 -12.27 -7.33 13.59
C GLN A 80 -11.96 -6.66 12.24
N ASP A 81 -10.88 -5.87 12.14
CA ASP A 81 -10.48 -5.21 10.89
C ASP A 81 -9.79 -6.18 9.92
N ILE A 82 -9.27 -7.31 10.42
CA ILE A 82 -8.43 -8.23 9.63
C ILE A 82 -9.10 -8.71 8.34
N PRO A 83 -10.38 -9.14 8.31
CA PRO A 83 -11.03 -9.56 7.07
C PRO A 83 -11.01 -8.46 6.00
N ASN A 84 -11.28 -7.22 6.39
CA ASN A 84 -11.26 -6.06 5.50
C ASN A 84 -9.84 -5.75 5.01
N LEU A 85 -8.83 -5.86 5.89
CA LEU A 85 -7.43 -5.67 5.52
C LEU A 85 -6.97 -6.73 4.52
N ILE A 86 -7.32 -8.00 4.74
CA ILE A 86 -7.00 -9.09 3.80
C ILE A 86 -7.64 -8.81 2.43
N GLU A 87 -8.90 -8.38 2.39
CA GLU A 87 -9.54 -8.06 1.11
C GLU A 87 -8.89 -6.85 0.42
N LYS A 88 -8.52 -5.81 1.16
CA LYS A 88 -7.75 -4.69 0.63
C LYS A 88 -6.41 -5.14 0.04
N GLU A 89 -5.70 -6.05 0.70
CA GLU A 89 -4.43 -6.59 0.19
C GLU A 89 -4.60 -7.43 -1.07
N LYS A 90 -5.71 -8.18 -1.19
CA LYS A 90 -6.06 -8.91 -2.41
C LYS A 90 -6.41 -7.97 -3.56
N GLN A 91 -7.22 -6.95 -3.28
CA GLN A 91 -7.54 -5.86 -4.23
C GLN A 91 -6.26 -5.16 -4.71
N ARG A 92 -5.38 -4.79 -3.77
CA ARG A 92 -4.06 -4.23 -4.06
C ARG A 92 -3.26 -5.18 -4.95
N GLY A 93 -3.28 -6.48 -4.70
CA GLY A 93 -2.57 -7.44 -5.54
C GLY A 93 -3.09 -7.46 -6.99
N ARG A 94 -4.42 -7.47 -7.18
CA ARG A 94 -5.06 -7.44 -8.51
C ARG A 94 -4.76 -6.14 -9.27
N MET A 95 -4.95 -5.00 -8.62
CA MET A 95 -4.67 -3.68 -9.22
C MET A 95 -3.18 -3.46 -9.48
N GLY A 96 -2.30 -4.09 -8.68
CA GLY A 96 -0.86 -4.07 -8.91
C GLY A 96 -0.49 -4.74 -10.22
N VAL A 97 -1.11 -5.88 -10.56
CA VAL A 97 -0.89 -6.54 -11.85
C VAL A 97 -1.36 -5.68 -13.02
N LEU A 98 -2.53 -5.01 -12.90
CA LEU A 98 -2.99 -4.04 -13.90
C LEU A 98 -1.97 -2.90 -14.09
N PHE A 99 -1.45 -2.34 -13.00
CA PHE A 99 -0.39 -1.33 -13.05
C PHE A 99 0.87 -1.83 -13.75
N TYR A 100 1.32 -3.06 -13.46
CA TYR A 100 2.46 -3.67 -14.14
C TYR A 100 2.23 -3.91 -15.64
N GLN A 101 1.04 -4.34 -16.05
CA GLN A 101 0.70 -4.52 -17.47
C GLN A 101 0.78 -3.20 -18.25
N LYS A 102 0.33 -2.10 -17.64
CA LYS A 102 0.44 -0.76 -18.23
C LYS A 102 1.87 -0.26 -18.26
N HIS A 103 2.68 -0.63 -17.26
CA HIS A 103 4.05 -0.15 -17.09
C HIS A 103 5.00 -1.30 -16.71
N PRO A 104 5.39 -2.17 -17.68
CA PRO A 104 6.15 -3.40 -17.43
C PRO A 104 7.63 -3.11 -17.19
N THR A 105 7.92 -2.44 -16.07
CA THR A 105 9.26 -2.06 -15.66
C THR A 105 9.68 -2.83 -14.41
N TRP A 106 10.98 -2.98 -14.20
CA TRP A 106 11.51 -3.61 -13.00
C TRP A 106 11.09 -2.87 -11.72
N GLU A 107 11.06 -1.53 -11.77
CA GLU A 107 10.60 -0.68 -10.67
C GLU A 107 9.17 -1.05 -10.26
N VAL A 108 8.24 -1.11 -11.22
CA VAL A 108 6.84 -1.49 -10.96
C VAL A 108 6.75 -2.92 -10.45
N ARG A 109 7.52 -3.85 -11.03
CA ARG A 109 7.56 -5.25 -10.59
C ARG A 109 7.97 -5.39 -9.11
N MET A 110 8.96 -4.61 -8.68
CA MET A 110 9.40 -4.53 -7.29
C MET A 110 8.34 -3.89 -6.40
N MET A 111 7.75 -2.76 -6.81
CA MET A 111 6.71 -2.05 -6.05
C MET A 111 5.51 -2.96 -5.74
N ILE A 112 5.02 -3.71 -6.73
CA ILE A 112 3.87 -4.61 -6.56
C ILE A 112 4.23 -5.96 -5.93
N GLN A 113 5.48 -6.13 -5.47
CA GLN A 113 5.98 -7.37 -4.87
C GLN A 113 5.91 -8.62 -5.77
N MET A 114 5.97 -8.45 -7.10
CA MET A 114 5.91 -9.55 -8.07
C MET A 114 7.30 -10.12 -8.41
N THR A 115 8.11 -10.39 -7.38
CA THR A 115 9.45 -10.98 -7.55
C THR A 115 9.65 -12.21 -6.67
N LEU A 116 10.56 -13.08 -7.07
CA LEU A 116 10.90 -14.29 -6.31
C LEU A 116 11.38 -13.93 -4.89
N LEU A 117 12.09 -12.81 -4.74
CA LEU A 117 12.51 -12.28 -3.44
C LEU A 117 11.32 -12.09 -2.49
N HIS A 118 10.27 -11.38 -2.91
CA HIS A 118 9.09 -11.14 -2.07
C HIS A 118 8.33 -12.44 -1.81
N ARG A 119 8.22 -13.32 -2.81
CA ARG A 119 7.57 -14.63 -2.64
C ARG A 119 8.29 -15.50 -1.61
N LEU A 120 9.61 -15.54 -1.62
CA LEU A 120 10.40 -16.28 -0.63
C LEU A 120 10.34 -15.60 0.73
N LEU A 121 10.54 -14.28 0.80
CA LEU A 121 10.50 -13.51 2.05
C LEU A 121 9.19 -13.74 2.80
N TRP A 122 8.06 -13.43 2.17
CA TRP A 122 6.76 -13.55 2.81
C TRP A 122 6.31 -15.00 2.96
N GLY A 123 6.73 -15.89 2.05
CA GLY A 123 6.52 -17.32 2.20
C GLY A 123 7.22 -17.89 3.43
N ILE A 124 8.46 -17.49 3.69
CA ILE A 124 9.24 -17.93 4.86
C ILE A 124 8.67 -17.32 6.14
N LEU A 125 8.46 -16.00 6.17
CA LEU A 125 7.94 -15.31 7.36
C LEU A 125 6.52 -15.77 7.74
N SER A 126 5.71 -16.15 6.75
CA SER A 126 4.38 -16.72 7.00
C SER A 126 4.39 -18.24 7.24
N LEU A 127 5.57 -18.89 7.21
CA LEU A 127 5.71 -20.35 7.23
C LEU A 127 4.79 -21.05 6.20
N GLY A 128 4.77 -20.53 4.97
CA GLY A 128 3.92 -21.01 3.89
C GLY A 128 2.42 -20.70 4.07
N GLY A 129 2.06 -19.83 5.02
CA GLY A 129 0.67 -19.52 5.39
C GLY A 129 0.18 -20.18 6.68
N LEU A 130 1.04 -20.92 7.40
CA LEU A 130 0.72 -21.38 8.76
C LEU A 130 0.58 -20.22 9.74
N VAL A 131 1.38 -19.17 9.57
CA VAL A 131 1.22 -17.89 10.26
C VAL A 131 0.19 -17.07 9.48
N ASN A 132 -1.01 -16.93 10.04
CA ASN A 132 -2.17 -16.30 9.41
C ASN A 132 -3.06 -15.61 10.44
N GLU A 133 -4.19 -15.08 10.00
CA GLU A 133 -5.14 -14.34 10.84
C GLU A 133 -5.70 -15.16 12.00
N LYS A 134 -5.82 -16.48 11.84
CA LYS A 134 -6.37 -17.37 12.87
C LYS A 134 -5.31 -17.78 13.87
N THR A 135 -4.12 -18.16 13.41
CA THR A 135 -3.05 -18.63 14.30
C THR A 135 -2.43 -17.50 15.10
N LEU A 136 -2.39 -16.28 14.56
CA LEU A 136 -1.92 -15.10 15.29
C LEU A 136 -3.00 -14.38 16.08
N ALA A 137 -4.29 -14.67 15.88
CA ALA A 137 -5.39 -13.95 16.54
C ALA A 137 -5.22 -13.79 18.07
N PRO A 138 -4.86 -14.84 18.83
CA PRO A 138 -4.66 -14.73 20.27
C PRO A 138 -3.52 -13.78 20.66
N LEU A 139 -2.40 -13.82 19.94
CA LEU A 139 -1.26 -12.93 20.17
C LEU A 139 -1.61 -11.48 19.83
N LEU A 140 -2.29 -11.25 18.70
CA LEU A 140 -2.71 -9.92 18.27
C LEU A 140 -3.69 -9.32 19.29
N GLN A 141 -4.68 -10.10 19.74
CA GLN A 141 -5.62 -9.65 20.75
C GLN A 141 -4.93 -9.35 22.08
N TRP A 142 -3.97 -10.17 22.49
CA TRP A 142 -3.16 -9.93 23.69
C TRP A 142 -2.40 -8.60 23.61
N LEU A 143 -1.78 -8.28 22.46
CA LEU A 143 -1.11 -6.99 22.24
C LEU A 143 -2.07 -5.81 22.29
N ILE A 144 -3.23 -5.93 21.65
CA ILE A 144 -4.28 -4.90 21.66
C ILE A 144 -4.74 -4.64 23.10
N ASN A 145 -5.01 -5.68 23.88
CA ASN A 145 -5.43 -5.57 25.28
C ASN A 145 -4.36 -4.93 26.18
N ARG A 146 -3.08 -4.99 25.79
CA ARG A 146 -1.95 -4.34 26.47
C ARG A 146 -1.70 -2.91 25.99
N GLY A 147 -2.57 -2.36 25.14
CA GLY A 147 -2.45 -1.00 24.61
C GLY A 147 -1.45 -0.86 23.46
N ASN A 148 -1.10 -1.97 22.77
CA ASN A 148 -0.14 -1.98 21.65
C ASN A 148 -0.77 -2.36 20.29
N PRO A 149 -1.84 -1.67 19.83
CA PRO A 149 -2.52 -2.01 18.58
C PRO A 149 -1.63 -1.79 17.35
N GLN A 150 -0.71 -0.81 17.37
CA GLN A 150 0.23 -0.60 16.27
C GLN A 150 1.19 -1.77 16.10
N LEU A 151 1.75 -2.30 17.20
CA LEU A 151 2.62 -3.47 17.16
C LEU A 151 1.87 -4.71 16.67
N ALA A 152 0.61 -4.87 17.09
CA ALA A 152 -0.26 -5.92 16.57
C ALA A 152 -0.44 -5.79 15.05
N LEU A 153 -0.66 -4.58 14.53
CA LEU A 153 -0.76 -4.33 13.09
C LEU A 153 0.55 -4.68 12.36
N GLU A 154 1.71 -4.28 12.89
CA GLU A 154 3.01 -4.60 12.28
C GLU A 154 3.27 -6.12 12.22
N ILE A 155 2.84 -6.88 13.22
CA ILE A 155 2.89 -8.34 13.18
C ILE A 155 1.89 -8.89 12.15
N ALA A 156 0.67 -8.34 12.09
CA ALA A 156 -0.33 -8.75 11.11
C ALA A 156 0.12 -8.50 9.66
N ARG A 157 0.96 -7.49 9.41
CA ARG A 157 1.55 -7.21 8.09
C ARG A 157 2.30 -8.41 7.50
N ILE A 158 2.80 -9.35 8.30
CA ILE A 158 3.48 -10.55 7.82
C ILE A 158 2.52 -11.38 6.94
N PHE A 159 1.36 -11.78 7.47
CA PHE A 159 0.40 -12.57 6.69
C PHE A 159 -0.37 -11.71 5.67
N LEU A 160 -0.58 -10.43 5.94
CA LEU A 160 -1.22 -9.51 4.98
C LEU A 160 -0.38 -9.37 3.70
N ASN A 161 0.95 -9.21 3.81
CA ASN A 161 1.82 -9.20 2.63
C ASN A 161 1.85 -10.57 1.93
N TRP A 162 1.72 -11.67 2.67
CA TRP A 162 1.59 -12.99 2.04
C TRP A 162 0.32 -13.09 1.20
N TYR A 163 -0.83 -12.63 1.71
CA TYR A 163 -2.07 -12.54 0.92
C TYR A 163 -1.93 -11.64 -0.31
N ASN A 164 -1.24 -10.51 -0.18
CA ASN A 164 -0.94 -9.62 -1.31
C ASN A 164 -0.15 -10.34 -2.41
N VAL A 165 0.97 -10.98 -2.04
CA VAL A 165 1.80 -11.74 -3.00
C VAL A 165 0.99 -12.85 -3.67
N GLN A 166 0.21 -13.62 -2.91
CA GLN A 166 -0.65 -14.65 -3.47
C GLN A 166 -1.64 -14.07 -4.50
N ALA A 167 -2.26 -12.93 -4.18
CA ALA A 167 -3.20 -12.26 -5.08
C ALA A 167 -2.52 -11.72 -6.35
N VAL A 168 -1.33 -11.14 -6.23
CA VAL A 168 -0.51 -10.69 -7.38
C VAL A 168 -0.22 -11.86 -8.33
N TYR A 169 0.31 -12.97 -7.81
CA TYR A 169 0.65 -14.12 -8.65
C TYR A 169 -0.60 -14.82 -9.21
N ALA A 170 -1.72 -14.83 -8.48
CA ALA A 170 -2.99 -15.33 -9.01
C ALA A 170 -3.47 -14.47 -10.17
N ALA A 171 -3.57 -13.15 -9.99
CA ALA A 171 -4.01 -12.23 -11.03
C ALA A 171 -3.11 -12.30 -12.28
N TYR A 172 -1.78 -12.37 -12.10
CA TYR A 172 -0.84 -12.43 -13.22
C TYR A 172 -0.93 -13.73 -14.05
N ARG A 173 -1.34 -14.85 -13.44
CA ARG A 173 -1.56 -16.11 -14.18
C ARG A 173 -2.82 -16.10 -15.05
N HIS A 174 -3.78 -15.23 -14.75
CA HIS A 174 -5.07 -15.15 -15.42
C HIS A 174 -5.17 -13.97 -16.40
N SER A 175 -4.06 -13.28 -16.64
CA SER A 175 -3.98 -12.09 -17.48
C SER A 175 -3.18 -12.25 -18.75
#